data_AF-A0A959GEY3-F1
#
_entry.id   AF-A0A959GEY3-F1
#
_cell.length_a   1.000
_cell.length_b   1.000
_cell.length_c   1.000
_cell.angle_alpha   90.00
_cell.angle_beta   90.00
_cell.angle_gamma   90.00
#
_symmetry.space_group_name_H-M   'P 1'
#
loop_
_entity.id
_entity.type
_entity.pdbx_description
1 polymer ?
#
loop_
_entity_poly.entity_id
_entity_poly.type
_entity_poly.pdbx_seq_one_letter_code
_entity_poly.pdbx_strand_id
1 'polypeptide(L)'
;RTYGWAWLLKLAEELHSWDDPLARELEQNLQPLADKIVELYLEFLPKLNYPIRVGEHTNTAFGLAFAWDYAHTLGVDSLQALIEHRARDFYLNDQGCPLSWEPSGYDFLSPCLEEADIMRRVLPPAEFKSWLKDFLPGLSDPAFAMPPGRVSDRTDGKLVHLDGVNFSRAWCLYGLANSLPEYGHLKEVAEAHLRYSLPSIVDGGYEGEHWLASFALYALNSAAQ
;
A
#
# COMPACT_ATOMS: atom_id res chain seq x y z
N ARG A 1 -14.78 -3.92 0.95
CA ARG A 1 -14.30 -4.33 2.30
C ARG A 1 -12.78 -4.33 2.27
N THR A 2 -12.16 -4.25 3.44
CA THR A 2 -10.81 -3.73 3.75
C THR A 2 -10.45 -2.42 3.04
N TYR A 3 -10.49 -2.27 1.73
CA TYR A 3 -10.10 -1.01 1.05
C TYR A 3 -10.79 0.26 1.58
N GLY A 4 -12.13 0.32 1.59
CA GLY A 4 -12.83 1.48 2.16
C GLY A 4 -12.62 1.64 3.67
N TRP A 5 -12.36 0.54 4.38
CA TRP A 5 -12.04 0.56 5.82
C TRP A 5 -10.65 1.13 6.07
N ALA A 6 -9.67 0.69 5.28
CA ALA A 6 -8.30 1.15 5.28
C ALA A 6 -8.21 2.64 4.99
N TRP A 7 -8.93 3.15 3.99
CA TRP A 7 -8.96 4.60 3.73
C TRP A 7 -9.60 5.41 4.86
N LEU A 8 -10.61 4.86 5.54
CA LEU A 8 -11.18 5.53 6.71
C LEU A 8 -10.21 5.57 7.88
N LEU A 9 -9.52 4.45 8.16
CA LEU A 9 -8.48 4.40 9.17
C LEU A 9 -7.30 5.31 8.82
N LYS A 10 -6.92 5.39 7.53
CA LYS A 10 -5.91 6.33 7.06
C LYS A 10 -6.32 7.78 7.30
N LEU A 11 -7.57 8.15 7.01
CA LEU A 11 -8.07 9.49 7.35
C LEU A 11 -8.00 9.76 8.86
N ALA A 12 -8.37 8.80 9.70
CA ALA A 12 -8.27 8.94 11.15
C ALA A 12 -6.81 9.10 11.61
N GLU A 13 -5.87 8.36 11.02
CA GLU A 13 -4.43 8.52 11.25
C GLU A 13 -3.93 9.92 10.85
N GLU A 14 -4.30 10.40 9.65
CA GLU A 14 -3.91 11.73 9.17
C GLU A 14 -4.44 12.83 10.11
N LEU A 15 -5.71 12.76 10.52
CA LEU A 15 -6.29 13.68 11.51
C LEU A 15 -5.55 13.60 12.85
N HIS A 16 -5.17 12.40 13.29
CA HIS A 16 -4.41 12.21 14.53
C HIS A 16 -3.03 12.88 14.46
N SER A 17 -2.35 12.82 13.31
CA SER A 17 -1.02 13.40 13.13
C SER A 17 -1.03 14.91 12.80
N TRP A 18 -2.17 15.44 12.36
CA TRP A 18 -2.30 16.85 11.99
C TRP A 18 -2.38 17.75 13.23
N ASP A 19 -1.34 18.55 13.45
CA ASP A 19 -1.22 19.53 14.55
C ASP A 19 -2.05 20.79 14.27
N ASP A 20 -3.38 20.65 14.32
CA ASP A 20 -4.34 21.75 14.17
C ASP A 20 -5.55 21.54 15.11
N PRO A 21 -6.08 22.60 15.75
CA PRO A 21 -7.28 22.48 16.58
C PRO A 21 -8.50 21.90 15.86
N LEU A 22 -8.68 22.19 14.57
CA LEU A 22 -9.75 21.61 13.76
C LEU A 22 -9.58 20.08 13.62
N ALA A 23 -8.34 19.59 13.55
CA ALA A 23 -8.08 18.17 13.46
C ALA A 23 -8.63 17.42 14.68
N ARG A 24 -8.53 17.99 15.89
CA ARG A 24 -9.05 17.38 17.12
C ARG A 24 -10.58 17.30 17.12
N GLU A 25 -11.25 18.32 16.61
CA GLU A 25 -12.71 18.29 16.46
C GLU A 25 -13.15 17.21 15.44
N LEU A 26 -12.49 17.17 14.28
CA LEU A 26 -12.78 16.20 13.24
C LEU A 26 -12.47 14.76 13.67
N GLU A 27 -11.36 14.55 14.40
CA GLU A 27 -10.97 13.27 14.96
C GLU A 27 -12.05 12.75 15.93
N GLN A 28 -12.51 13.60 16.88
CA GLN A 28 -13.59 13.23 17.81
C GLN A 28 -14.88 12.87 17.07
N ASN A 29 -15.21 13.60 16.00
CA ASN A 29 -16.39 13.33 15.19
C ASN A 29 -16.26 12.01 14.39
N LEU A 30 -15.06 11.67 13.92
CA LEU A 30 -14.79 10.46 13.15
C LEU A 30 -14.61 9.21 14.03
N GLN A 31 -14.20 9.38 15.29
CA GLN A 31 -13.83 8.30 16.20
C GLN A 31 -14.87 7.17 16.29
N PRO A 32 -16.19 7.41 16.44
CA PRO A 32 -17.16 6.32 16.53
C PRO A 32 -17.20 5.42 15.30
N LEU A 33 -16.91 6.00 14.12
CA LEU A 33 -16.84 5.25 12.88
C LEU A 33 -15.50 4.51 12.75
N ALA A 34 -14.39 5.12 13.17
CA ALA A 34 -13.09 4.45 13.25
C ALA A 34 -13.15 3.23 14.18
N ASP A 35 -13.69 3.38 15.39
CA ASP A 35 -13.93 2.28 16.34
C ASP A 35 -14.76 1.16 15.69
N LYS A 36 -15.81 1.54 14.96
CA LYS A 36 -16.64 0.54 14.27
C LYS A 36 -15.87 -0.20 13.20
N ILE A 37 -14.99 0.47 12.47
CA ILE A 37 -14.12 -0.17 11.47
C ILE A 37 -13.13 -1.13 12.14
N VAL A 38 -12.55 -0.76 13.29
CA VAL A 38 -11.67 -1.64 14.07
C VAL A 38 -12.43 -2.92 14.47
N GLU A 39 -13.63 -2.79 15.03
CA GLU A 39 -14.48 -3.95 15.36
C GLU A 39 -14.71 -4.87 14.15
N LEU A 40 -14.98 -4.29 12.98
CA LEU A 40 -15.21 -5.03 11.75
C LEU A 40 -13.96 -5.79 11.30
N TYR A 41 -12.76 -5.23 11.45
CA TYR A 41 -11.50 -5.96 11.22
C TYR A 41 -11.35 -7.12 12.20
N LEU A 42 -11.56 -6.88 13.49
CA LEU A 42 -11.47 -7.88 14.56
C LEU A 42 -12.45 -9.05 14.34
N GLU A 43 -13.63 -8.79 13.78
CA GLU A 43 -14.62 -9.81 13.48
C GLU A 43 -14.35 -10.55 12.15
N PHE A 44 -13.87 -9.82 11.13
CA PHE A 44 -13.76 -10.33 9.76
C PHE A 44 -12.49 -11.13 9.51
N LEU A 45 -11.31 -10.62 9.89
CA LEU A 45 -10.04 -11.24 9.53
C LEU A 45 -9.87 -12.67 10.05
N PRO A 46 -10.34 -13.03 11.27
CA PRO A 46 -10.29 -14.42 11.73
C PRO A 46 -11.12 -15.40 10.88
N LYS A 47 -12.09 -14.89 10.10
CA LYS A 47 -12.97 -15.69 9.22
C LYS A 47 -12.45 -15.79 7.78
N LEU A 48 -11.47 -14.97 7.40
CA LEU A 48 -10.94 -14.91 6.04
C LEU A 48 -9.87 -15.99 5.85
N ASN A 49 -10.22 -17.13 5.28
CA ASN A 49 -9.28 -18.26 5.14
C ASN A 49 -8.14 -18.02 4.14
N TYR A 50 -8.36 -17.20 3.12
CA TYR A 50 -7.39 -16.98 2.04
C TYR A 50 -7.18 -15.49 1.80
N PRO A 51 -5.94 -15.04 1.57
CA PRO A 51 -5.69 -13.67 1.15
C PRO A 51 -6.15 -13.46 -0.29
N ILE A 52 -6.53 -12.22 -0.59
CA ILE A 52 -6.87 -11.78 -1.96
C ILE A 52 -5.72 -10.93 -2.47
N ARG A 53 -5.12 -11.35 -3.60
CA ARG A 53 -3.92 -10.73 -4.19
C ARG A 53 -4.17 -9.93 -5.46
N VAL A 54 -5.43 -9.69 -5.87
CA VAL A 54 -5.70 -8.89 -7.07
C VAL A 54 -5.17 -7.46 -6.90
N GLY A 55 -4.72 -6.80 -7.97
CA GLY A 55 -4.22 -5.42 -7.93
C GLY A 55 -5.34 -4.37 -7.87
N GLU A 56 -6.46 -4.71 -7.24
CA GLU A 56 -7.66 -3.89 -7.12
C GLU A 56 -8.14 -3.78 -5.66
N HIS A 57 -9.32 -3.21 -5.46
CA HIS A 57 -9.96 -2.88 -4.18
C HIS A 57 -10.04 -4.00 -3.16
N THR A 58 -9.99 -5.27 -3.55
CA THR A 58 -10.09 -6.38 -2.61
C THR A 58 -8.74 -6.87 -2.12
N ASN A 59 -7.64 -6.24 -2.56
CA ASN A 59 -6.29 -6.59 -2.13
C ASN A 59 -6.19 -6.58 -0.60
N THR A 60 -5.90 -7.75 -0.03
CA THR A 60 -5.85 -7.92 1.42
C THR A 60 -4.62 -7.25 2.02
N ALA A 61 -3.46 -7.33 1.35
CA ALA A 61 -2.21 -6.76 1.83
C ALA A 61 -2.30 -5.23 1.97
N PHE A 62 -2.81 -4.54 0.94
CA PHE A 62 -3.07 -3.09 1.00
C PHE A 62 -3.99 -2.71 2.17
N GLY A 63 -5.11 -3.44 2.31
CA GLY A 63 -6.06 -3.20 3.38
C GLY A 63 -5.46 -3.36 4.78
N LEU A 64 -4.55 -4.32 4.94
CA LEU A 64 -3.82 -4.55 6.19
C LEU A 64 -2.74 -3.49 6.44
N ALA A 65 -2.05 -3.00 5.40
CA ALA A 65 -0.98 -2.02 5.55
C ALA A 65 -1.45 -0.71 6.19
N PHE A 66 -2.55 -0.12 5.69
CA PHE A 66 -3.09 1.11 6.28
C PHE A 66 -3.71 0.88 7.65
N ALA A 67 -4.35 -0.27 7.85
CA ALA A 67 -4.89 -0.62 9.18
C ALA A 67 -3.76 -0.84 10.20
N TRP A 68 -2.61 -1.35 9.77
CA TRP A 68 -1.40 -1.46 10.59
C TRP A 68 -0.86 -0.09 10.98
N ASP A 69 -0.68 0.81 10.01
CA ASP A 69 -0.15 2.16 10.25
C ASP A 69 -1.05 2.92 11.24
N TYR A 70 -2.38 2.86 11.04
CA TYR A 70 -3.35 3.40 12.00
C TYR A 70 -3.20 2.79 13.40
N ALA A 71 -3.17 1.45 13.50
CA ALA A 71 -3.10 0.76 14.79
C ALA A 71 -1.80 1.09 15.52
N HIS A 72 -0.68 1.18 14.80
CA HIS A 72 0.61 1.56 15.35
C HIS A 72 0.62 3.01 15.84
N THR A 73 0.16 3.95 15.02
CA THR A 73 0.16 5.39 15.34
C THR A 73 -0.73 5.72 16.54
N LEU A 74 -1.90 5.08 16.66
CA LEU A 74 -2.86 5.33 17.74
C LEU A 74 -2.75 4.36 18.93
N GLY A 75 -1.85 3.37 18.87
CA GLY A 75 -1.67 2.40 19.96
C GLY A 75 -2.83 1.41 20.13
N VAL A 76 -3.43 0.96 19.02
CA VAL A 76 -4.53 -0.03 19.02
C VAL A 76 -3.95 -1.45 18.97
N ASP A 77 -3.35 -1.90 20.08
CA ASP A 77 -2.59 -3.15 20.17
C ASP A 77 -3.35 -4.39 19.68
N SER A 78 -4.66 -4.47 19.94
CA SER A 78 -5.49 -5.61 19.54
C SER A 78 -5.62 -5.74 18.03
N LEU A 79 -5.75 -4.61 17.32
CA LEU A 79 -5.79 -4.57 15.87
C LEU A 79 -4.41 -4.86 15.29
N GLN A 80 -3.36 -4.26 15.85
CA GLN A 80 -1.99 -4.47 15.39
C GLN A 80 -1.60 -5.96 15.50
N ALA A 81 -1.83 -6.59 16.65
CA ALA A 81 -1.52 -8.01 16.88
C ALA A 81 -2.32 -8.93 15.94
N LEU A 82 -3.60 -8.61 15.66
CA LEU A 82 -4.40 -9.37 14.70
C LEU A 82 -3.83 -9.25 13.28
N ILE A 83 -3.44 -8.05 12.86
CA ILE A 83 -2.87 -7.82 11.53
C ILE A 83 -1.53 -8.56 11.38
N GLU A 84 -0.64 -8.48 12.38
CA GLU A 84 0.62 -9.24 12.39
C GLU A 84 0.35 -10.73 12.16
N HIS A 85 -0.53 -11.31 12.99
CA HIS A 85 -0.86 -12.72 12.93
C HIS A 85 -1.39 -13.11 11.54
N ARG A 86 -2.34 -12.35 11.00
CA ARG A 86 -2.98 -12.68 9.72
C ARG A 86 -2.07 -12.45 8.52
N ALA A 87 -1.23 -11.41 8.54
CA ALA A 87 -0.23 -11.21 7.50
C ALA A 87 0.77 -12.37 7.47
N ARG A 88 1.25 -12.82 8.63
CA ARG A 88 2.13 -13.98 8.74
C ARG A 88 1.43 -15.28 8.26
N ASP A 89 0.19 -15.51 8.67
CA ASP A 89 -0.59 -16.69 8.20
C ASP A 89 -0.74 -16.72 6.67
N PHE A 90 -0.94 -15.56 6.06
CA PHE A 90 -1.22 -15.45 4.63
C PHE A 90 0.02 -15.50 3.74
N TYR A 91 1.12 -14.89 4.19
CA TYR A 91 2.21 -14.49 3.30
C TYR A 91 3.59 -15.02 3.72
N LEU A 92 3.75 -15.54 4.95
CA LEU A 92 5.06 -15.94 5.46
C LEU A 92 5.72 -17.06 4.63
N ASN A 93 4.91 -17.94 4.02
CA ASN A 93 5.39 -19.07 3.22
C ASN A 93 5.38 -18.80 1.71
N ASP A 94 4.97 -17.61 1.27
CA ASP A 94 4.94 -17.27 -0.15
C ASP A 94 6.37 -17.07 -0.68
N GLN A 95 6.60 -17.49 -1.93
CA GLN A 95 7.90 -17.46 -2.58
C GLN A 95 7.75 -17.17 -4.07
N GLY A 96 8.74 -16.49 -4.66
CA GLY A 96 8.83 -16.28 -6.11
C GLY A 96 7.62 -15.59 -6.74
N CYS A 97 7.12 -14.51 -6.15
CA CYS A 97 5.96 -13.79 -6.66
C CYS A 97 6.18 -13.35 -8.12
N PRO A 98 5.26 -13.65 -9.06
CA PRO A 98 5.51 -13.50 -10.47
C PRO A 98 5.27 -12.05 -10.93
N LEU A 99 6.25 -11.17 -10.72
CA LEU A 99 6.20 -9.77 -11.20
C LEU A 99 5.95 -9.65 -12.72
N SER A 100 6.27 -10.69 -13.50
CA SER A 100 6.00 -10.76 -14.94
C SER A 100 4.51 -10.82 -15.29
N TRP A 101 3.63 -11.10 -14.32
CA TRP A 101 2.19 -11.08 -14.50
C TRP A 101 1.57 -9.69 -14.26
N GLU A 102 2.35 -8.74 -13.73
CA GLU A 102 1.86 -7.40 -13.42
C GLU A 102 2.32 -6.34 -14.45
N PRO A 103 1.49 -5.31 -14.73
CA PRO A 103 0.14 -5.13 -14.20
C PRO A 103 -0.90 -5.94 -14.99
N SER A 104 -1.99 -6.34 -14.34
CA SER A 104 -3.23 -6.71 -15.01
C SER A 104 -3.90 -5.47 -15.64
N GLY A 105 -4.89 -5.69 -16.50
CA GLY A 105 -5.40 -4.65 -17.42
C GLY A 105 -5.96 -3.37 -16.79
N TYR A 106 -6.29 -3.38 -15.50
CA TYR A 106 -6.83 -2.24 -14.75
C TYR A 106 -6.43 -2.29 -13.27
N ASP A 107 -5.24 -2.83 -12.99
CA ASP A 107 -4.66 -2.77 -11.65
C ASP A 107 -4.37 -1.32 -11.27
N PHE A 108 -4.59 -0.98 -10.00
CA PHE A 108 -4.07 0.24 -9.36
C PHE A 108 -3.14 -0.07 -8.17
N LEU A 109 -3.02 -1.33 -7.79
CA LEU A 109 -2.06 -1.83 -6.81
C LEU A 109 -1.14 -2.84 -7.48
N SER A 110 0.09 -2.97 -7.00
CA SER A 110 1.01 -4.04 -7.43
C SER A 110 0.87 -5.22 -6.46
N PRO A 111 0.18 -6.32 -6.83
CA PRO A 111 -0.03 -7.50 -5.98
C PRO A 111 1.16 -7.91 -5.12
N CYS A 112 2.31 -8.15 -5.76
CA CYS A 112 3.52 -8.61 -5.09
C CYS A 112 4.12 -7.53 -4.20
N LEU A 113 4.13 -6.27 -4.64
CA LEU A 113 4.73 -5.21 -3.85
C LEU A 113 3.87 -4.81 -2.65
N GLU A 114 2.54 -4.86 -2.75
CA GLU A 114 1.65 -4.70 -1.58
C GLU A 114 1.92 -5.77 -0.52
N GLU A 115 2.13 -7.02 -0.94
CA GLU A 115 2.47 -8.11 -0.03
C GLU A 115 3.82 -7.86 0.65
N ALA A 116 4.83 -7.44 -0.10
CA ALA A 116 6.12 -7.05 0.49
C ALA A 116 5.99 -5.85 1.45
N ASP A 117 5.08 -4.91 1.16
CA ASP A 117 4.85 -3.70 1.95
C ASP A 117 4.14 -3.96 3.29
N ILE A 118 3.20 -4.92 3.37
CA ILE A 118 2.71 -5.39 4.67
C ILE A 118 3.76 -6.23 5.39
N MET A 119 4.51 -7.08 4.69
CA MET A 119 5.49 -7.96 5.33
C MET A 119 6.67 -7.20 5.94
N ARG A 120 7.12 -6.10 5.34
CA ARG A 120 8.16 -5.24 5.95
C ARG A 120 7.72 -4.56 7.24
N ARG A 121 6.41 -4.41 7.47
CA ARG A 121 5.84 -3.80 8.67
C ARG A 121 5.76 -4.80 9.82
N VAL A 122 5.33 -6.02 9.52
CA VAL A 122 5.01 -7.03 10.54
C VAL A 122 6.19 -7.93 10.90
N LEU A 123 7.20 -8.03 10.03
CA LEU A 123 8.38 -8.84 10.29
C LEU A 123 9.52 -8.01 10.89
N PRO A 124 10.30 -8.58 11.84
CA PRO A 124 11.57 -8.01 12.25
C PRO A 124 12.52 -7.83 11.04
N PRO A 125 13.36 -6.78 10.99
CA PRO A 125 14.17 -6.45 9.81
C PRO A 125 15.02 -7.61 9.24
N ALA A 126 15.62 -8.42 10.11
CA ALA A 126 16.43 -9.57 9.70
C ALA A 126 15.59 -10.69 9.08
N GLU A 127 14.39 -10.96 9.62
CA GLU A 127 13.45 -11.94 9.07
C GLU A 127 12.89 -11.44 7.74
N PHE A 128 12.48 -10.17 7.67
CA PHE A 128 11.99 -9.53 6.46
C PHE A 128 13.00 -9.62 5.31
N LYS A 129 14.27 -9.30 5.56
CA LYS A 129 15.33 -9.38 4.55
C LYS A 129 15.48 -10.79 3.97
N SER A 130 15.43 -11.82 4.82
CA SER A 130 15.49 -13.21 4.35
C SER A 130 14.25 -13.57 3.54
N TRP A 131 13.07 -13.25 4.05
CA TRP A 131 11.79 -13.51 3.39
C TRP A 131 11.70 -12.81 2.03
N LEU A 132 12.10 -11.55 1.93
CA LEU A 132 12.07 -10.76 0.69
C LEU A 132 12.96 -11.39 -0.39
N LYS A 133 14.10 -11.98 -0.01
CA LYS A 133 15.00 -12.65 -0.95
C LYS A 133 14.36 -13.91 -1.55
N ASP A 134 13.54 -14.62 -0.80
CA ASP A 134 12.84 -15.81 -1.28
C ASP A 134 11.55 -15.42 -2.05
N PHE A 135 10.86 -14.37 -1.60
CA PHE A 135 9.61 -13.89 -2.19
C PHE A 135 9.83 -13.12 -3.51
N LEU A 136 10.79 -12.19 -3.55
CA LEU A 136 11.10 -11.34 -4.71
C LEU A 136 12.62 -11.31 -4.97
N PRO A 137 13.25 -12.45 -5.33
CA PRO A 137 14.70 -12.55 -5.48
C PRO A 137 15.30 -11.55 -6.47
N GLY A 138 14.56 -11.21 -7.53
CA GLY A 138 14.99 -10.29 -8.57
C GLY A 138 15.29 -8.86 -8.07
N LEU A 139 14.67 -8.42 -6.97
CA LEU A 139 14.91 -7.08 -6.42
C LEU A 139 16.34 -6.88 -5.90
N SER A 140 17.04 -7.98 -5.59
CA SER A 140 18.42 -7.93 -5.10
C SER A 140 19.45 -7.61 -6.20
N ASP A 141 19.05 -7.68 -7.47
CA ASP A 141 19.90 -7.29 -8.59
C ASP A 141 19.93 -5.76 -8.72
N PRO A 142 21.10 -5.09 -8.62
CA PRO A 142 21.20 -3.65 -8.86
C PRO A 142 20.75 -3.22 -10.27
N ALA A 143 20.73 -4.15 -11.24
CA ALA A 143 20.21 -3.92 -12.58
C ALA A 143 18.70 -4.21 -12.73
N PHE A 144 17.99 -4.49 -11.62
CA PHE A 144 16.56 -4.71 -11.63
C PHE A 144 15.83 -3.54 -12.29
N ALA A 145 14.94 -3.86 -13.22
CA ALA A 145 14.13 -2.89 -13.94
C ALA A 145 12.67 -3.34 -13.94
N MET A 146 11.79 -2.39 -13.61
CA MET A 146 10.34 -2.55 -13.71
C MET A 146 9.81 -1.33 -14.47
N PRO A 147 9.36 -1.48 -15.72
CA PRO A 147 8.85 -0.34 -16.47
C PRO A 147 7.48 0.11 -15.91
N PRO A 148 7.15 1.42 -16.02
CA PRO A 148 5.82 1.93 -15.72
C PRO A 148 4.70 1.20 -16.47
N GLY A 149 3.57 1.01 -15.77
CA GLY A 149 2.31 0.59 -16.36
C GLY A 149 1.87 1.62 -17.38
N ARG A 150 1.52 1.15 -18.59
CA ARG A 150 1.15 2.02 -19.71
C ARG A 150 -0.35 2.29 -19.67
N VAL A 151 -0.74 3.55 -19.68
CA VAL A 151 -2.14 3.95 -19.77
C VAL A 151 -2.48 4.34 -21.20
N SER A 152 -3.33 3.57 -21.87
CA SER A 152 -3.71 3.82 -23.26
C SER A 152 -4.84 4.85 -23.40
N ASP A 153 -5.73 4.91 -22.41
CA ASP A 153 -6.87 5.83 -22.38
C ASP A 153 -7.15 6.24 -20.94
N ARG A 154 -6.96 7.53 -20.63
CA ARG A 154 -7.19 8.09 -19.28
C ARG A 154 -8.62 8.55 -19.06
N THR A 155 -9.45 8.52 -20.09
CA THR A 155 -10.87 8.86 -20.01
C THR A 155 -11.74 7.65 -19.65
N ASP A 156 -11.17 6.44 -19.75
CA ASP A 156 -11.81 5.22 -19.27
C ASP A 156 -11.51 5.00 -17.78
N GLY A 157 -12.58 4.91 -16.98
CA GLY A 157 -12.49 4.80 -15.52
C GLY A 157 -11.81 3.54 -14.99
N LYS A 158 -11.59 2.51 -15.83
CA LYS A 158 -10.81 1.33 -15.46
C LYS A 158 -9.38 1.41 -15.96
N LEU A 159 -9.14 1.89 -17.17
CA LEU A 159 -7.78 1.94 -17.71
C LEU A 159 -6.90 2.98 -16.99
N VAL A 160 -7.51 4.09 -16.51
CA VAL A 160 -6.81 5.10 -15.70
C VAL A 160 -6.26 4.56 -14.37
N HIS A 161 -6.75 3.42 -13.89
CA HIS A 161 -6.19 2.73 -12.71
C HIS A 161 -4.70 2.45 -12.84
N LEU A 162 -4.20 2.26 -14.07
CA LEU A 162 -2.79 2.00 -14.31
C LEU A 162 -1.88 3.21 -13.97
N ASP A 163 -2.42 4.41 -13.83
CA ASP A 163 -1.66 5.50 -13.21
C ASP A 163 -1.52 5.27 -11.68
N GLY A 164 -2.56 4.72 -11.05
CA GLY A 164 -2.53 4.27 -9.64
C GLY A 164 -1.51 3.16 -9.41
N VAL A 165 -1.36 2.18 -10.32
CA VAL A 165 -0.36 1.11 -10.14
C VAL A 165 1.07 1.65 -10.17
N ASN A 166 1.31 2.73 -10.91
CA ASN A 166 2.62 3.37 -10.89
C ASN A 166 2.89 4.02 -9.53
N PHE A 167 1.92 4.72 -8.95
CA PHE A 167 2.09 5.27 -7.60
C PHE A 167 2.25 4.18 -6.53
N SER A 168 1.49 3.07 -6.63
CA SER A 168 1.63 1.94 -5.69
C SER A 168 2.99 1.27 -5.75
N ARG A 169 3.48 1.03 -6.96
CA ARG A 169 4.85 0.56 -7.17
C ARG A 169 5.87 1.53 -6.57
N ALA A 170 5.70 2.83 -6.82
CA ALA A 170 6.61 3.84 -6.31
C ALA A 170 6.69 3.83 -4.79
N TRP A 171 5.57 3.89 -4.05
CA TRP A 171 5.63 3.92 -2.58
C TRP A 171 6.20 2.63 -2.01
N CYS A 172 5.84 1.46 -2.56
CA CYS A 172 6.36 0.19 -2.07
C CYS A 172 7.87 0.11 -2.28
N LEU A 173 8.36 0.49 -3.47
CA LEU A 173 9.79 0.49 -3.78
C LEU A 173 10.58 1.48 -2.93
N TYR A 174 10.06 2.69 -2.68
CA TYR A 174 10.67 3.62 -1.71
C TYR A 174 10.69 3.01 -0.31
N GLY A 175 9.59 2.43 0.15
CA GLY A 175 9.48 1.79 1.46
C GLY A 175 10.48 0.65 1.65
N LEU A 176 10.69 -0.18 0.62
CA LEU A 176 11.70 -1.23 0.59
C LEU A 176 13.11 -0.65 0.70
N ALA A 177 13.45 0.34 -0.14
CA ALA A 177 14.76 0.99 -0.13
C ALA A 177 15.07 1.70 1.20
N ASN A 178 14.06 2.26 1.86
CA ASN A 178 14.20 2.92 3.15
C ASN A 178 14.35 1.92 4.30
N SER A 179 13.70 0.76 4.19
CA SER A 179 13.78 -0.31 5.20
C SER A 179 15.06 -1.14 5.09
N LEU A 180 15.61 -1.28 3.87
CA LEU A 180 16.81 -2.05 3.56
C LEU A 180 17.76 -1.22 2.66
N PRO A 181 18.73 -0.48 3.24
CA PRO A 181 19.59 0.43 2.49
C PRO A 181 20.36 -0.20 1.32
N GLU A 182 20.64 -1.50 1.36
CA GLU A 182 21.27 -2.24 0.26
C GLU A 182 20.38 -2.38 -0.99
N TYR A 183 19.09 -2.09 -0.89
CA TYR A 183 18.14 -1.99 -2.00
C TYR A 183 17.95 -0.54 -2.48
N GLY A 184 18.91 0.35 -2.19
CA GLY A 184 18.84 1.77 -2.55
C GLY A 184 18.63 2.05 -4.05
N HIS A 185 19.04 1.14 -4.94
CA HIS A 185 18.79 1.24 -6.39
C HIS A 185 17.30 1.24 -6.75
N LEU A 186 16.44 0.65 -5.90
CA LEU A 186 14.99 0.65 -6.12
C LEU A 186 14.39 2.06 -6.10
N LYS A 187 15.06 3.05 -5.49
CA LYS A 187 14.60 4.46 -5.52
C LYS A 187 14.55 5.02 -6.94
N GLU A 188 15.47 4.63 -7.82
CA GLU A 188 15.46 5.07 -9.22
C GLU A 188 14.29 4.44 -10.00
N VAL A 189 13.97 3.18 -9.71
CA VAL A 189 12.81 2.49 -10.28
C VAL A 189 11.51 3.15 -9.80
N ALA A 190 11.41 3.43 -8.49
CA ALA A 190 10.27 4.12 -7.89
C ALA A 190 10.04 5.51 -8.52
N GLU A 191 11.11 6.28 -8.69
CA GLU A 191 11.08 7.62 -9.30
C GLU A 191 10.58 7.57 -10.75
N ALA A 192 10.96 6.54 -11.52
CA ALA A 192 10.48 6.38 -12.89
C ALA A 192 8.96 6.17 -12.95
N HIS A 193 8.39 5.39 -12.01
CA HIS A 193 6.95 5.22 -11.88
C HIS A 193 6.25 6.51 -11.46
N LEU A 194 6.77 7.18 -10.42
CA LEU A 194 6.22 8.43 -9.92
C LEU A 194 6.15 9.48 -11.03
N ARG A 195 7.27 9.72 -11.74
CA ARG A 195 7.35 10.71 -12.82
C ARG A 195 6.42 10.42 -14.00
N TYR A 196 6.17 9.14 -14.30
CA TYR A 196 5.32 8.76 -15.42
C TYR A 196 3.86 9.20 -15.21
N SER A 197 3.34 9.00 -13.99
CA SER A 197 1.92 9.22 -13.68
C SER A 197 1.63 10.55 -12.98
N LEU A 198 2.64 11.23 -12.42
CA LEU A 198 2.43 12.51 -11.71
C LEU A 198 1.69 13.57 -12.53
N PRO A 199 1.94 13.77 -13.84
CA PRO A 199 1.19 14.75 -14.63
C PRO A 199 -0.31 14.44 -14.74
N SER A 200 -0.71 13.18 -14.54
CA SER A 200 -2.10 12.72 -14.70
C SER A 200 -3.01 13.03 -13.51
N ILE A 201 -2.47 13.58 -12.41
CA ILE A 201 -3.29 13.97 -11.24
C ILE A 201 -3.98 15.34 -11.42
N VAL A 202 -3.68 16.05 -12.52
CA VAL A 202 -4.18 17.39 -12.86
C VAL A 202 -4.54 17.51 -14.35
N ASP A 203 -4.89 16.41 -15.01
CA ASP A 203 -5.12 16.37 -16.46
C ASP A 203 -6.55 16.78 -16.90
N GLY A 204 -7.40 17.14 -15.95
CA GLY A 204 -8.80 17.54 -16.12
C GLY A 204 -9.79 16.37 -16.19
N GLY A 205 -9.33 15.12 -16.07
CA GLY A 205 -10.16 13.92 -16.15
C GLY A 205 -10.69 13.48 -14.77
N TYR A 206 -12.01 13.60 -14.56
CA TYR A 206 -12.63 13.18 -13.29
C TYR A 206 -12.26 11.75 -12.89
N GLU A 207 -12.22 10.82 -13.85
CA GLU A 207 -11.98 9.38 -13.63
C GLU A 207 -10.67 9.09 -12.85
N GLY A 208 -9.64 9.92 -13.03
CA GLY A 208 -8.38 9.81 -12.29
C GLY A 208 -8.24 10.81 -11.14
N GLU A 209 -8.56 12.08 -11.38
CA GLU A 209 -8.23 13.18 -10.46
C GLU A 209 -8.84 13.04 -9.05
N HIS A 210 -10.01 12.39 -8.94
CA HIS A 210 -10.71 12.30 -7.65
C HIS A 210 -10.03 11.38 -6.62
N TRP A 211 -9.06 10.55 -7.03
CA TRP A 211 -8.40 9.61 -6.13
C TRP A 211 -6.89 9.45 -6.37
N LEU A 212 -6.37 9.69 -7.58
CA LEU A 212 -4.93 9.52 -7.86
C LEU A 212 -4.03 10.43 -7.00
N ALA A 213 -4.54 11.61 -6.60
CA ALA A 213 -3.79 12.53 -5.74
C ALA A 213 -3.42 11.92 -4.38
N SER A 214 -4.27 11.08 -3.78
CA SER A 214 -3.95 10.44 -2.49
C SER A 214 -2.83 9.40 -2.65
N PHE A 215 -2.85 8.63 -3.75
CA PHE A 215 -1.80 7.67 -4.10
C PHE A 215 -0.47 8.38 -4.40
N ALA A 216 -0.51 9.46 -5.17
CA ALA A 216 0.67 10.28 -5.48
C ALA A 216 1.28 10.89 -4.21
N LEU A 217 0.45 11.41 -3.30
CA LEU A 217 0.92 11.96 -2.03
C LEU A 217 1.59 10.89 -1.17
N TYR A 218 1.01 9.68 -1.10
CA TYR A 218 1.60 8.58 -0.35
C TYR A 218 2.96 8.15 -0.91
N ALA A 219 3.11 8.11 -2.25
CA ALA A 219 4.40 7.87 -2.90
C ALA A 219 5.43 8.98 -2.61
N LEU A 220 5.02 10.25 -2.68
CA LEU A 220 5.89 11.40 -2.38
C LEU A 220 6.36 11.41 -0.91
N ASN A 221 5.45 11.11 0.03
CA ASN A 221 5.79 11.01 1.45
C ASN A 221 6.78 9.86 1.70
N SER A 222 6.63 8.74 1.00
CA SER A 222 7.57 7.61 1.09
C SER A 222 8.94 7.98 0.51
N ALA A 223 8.99 8.77 -0.56
CA ALA A 223 10.23 9.25 -1.17
C ALA A 223 11.02 10.21 -0.26
N ALA A 224 10.32 10.93 0.63
CA ALA A 224 10.91 11.95 1.52
C ALA A 224 11.49 11.38 2.83
N GLN A 225 11.28 10.09 3.12
CA GLN A 225 11.87 9.36 4.25
C GLN A 225 13.29 8.87 3.91
#